data_AF-A0A924W8J7-F1
#
_entry.id   AF-A0A924W8J7-F1
#
_cell.length_a   1.000
_cell.length_b   1.000
_cell.length_c   1.000
_cell.angle_alpha   90.00
_cell.angle_beta   90.00
_cell.angle_gamma   90.00
#
_symmetry.space_group_name_H-M   'P 1'
#
loop_
_entity.id
_entity.type
_entity.pdbx_description
1 polymer ?
#
loop_
_entity_poly.entity_id
_entity_poly.type
_entity_poly.pdbx_seq_one_letter_code
_entity_poly.pdbx_strand_id
1 'polypeptide(L)'
;MSKLLALFLVCCAMTFGVTATPAQAGLLGVETVRPFVAFNSTGVLNYNASSRQLTATATLIAVRFNGIELFLPLGSAQMALNVQLRTNGSFYRGVQGHDLVLNGTIDVNDDGIPEYTGILLTAEVRAVGFLDNGETDVFDFRLETTGGSMAGVFGKEIAIILTSEHSSFVGNFCLNFGGGAKGDIGTKSGGDECPRTPGWWEDNRCNWPVSHVNVGGQDYNACEIDNVLDGDLPNGRNSYGNVAARLAKYVIATKFNLLNGAGDPGGLIAILAEADAFLAAHPPGSSLTQAQIDEANAYKDALYDFVTSRPNGCGGCGGGHGGGSGHGGGHDRDDCDERRRRRGC
;
A
#
# COMPACT_ATOMS: atom_id res chain seq x y z
N MET A 1 3.27 -72.70 -57.30
CA MET A 1 4.19 -72.26 -56.22
C MET A 1 4.45 -70.76 -56.42
N SER A 2 3.54 -69.91 -55.93
CA SER A 2 3.65 -68.45 -56.07
C SER A 2 4.09 -67.84 -54.75
N LYS A 3 5.24 -67.16 -54.78
CA LYS A 3 5.76 -66.36 -53.66
C LYS A 3 5.09 -64.99 -53.72
N LEU A 4 4.30 -64.65 -52.70
CA LEU A 4 3.80 -63.31 -52.45
C LEU A 4 4.85 -62.55 -51.62
N LEU A 5 5.37 -61.46 -52.17
CA LEU A 5 6.30 -60.53 -51.54
C LEU A 5 5.45 -59.46 -50.83
N ALA A 6 5.45 -59.44 -49.49
CA ALA A 6 4.76 -58.42 -48.70
C ALA A 6 5.73 -57.27 -48.37
N LEU A 7 5.49 -56.13 -48.99
CA LEU A 7 6.21 -54.87 -48.81
C LEU A 7 5.68 -54.17 -47.53
N PHE A 8 6.45 -54.22 -46.44
CA PHE A 8 6.14 -53.47 -45.21
C PHE A 8 6.63 -52.02 -45.37
N LEU A 9 5.69 -51.12 -45.66
CA LEU A 9 5.91 -49.67 -45.69
C LEU A 9 5.88 -49.15 -44.23
N VAL A 10 7.05 -48.90 -43.66
CA VAL A 10 7.19 -48.25 -42.34
C VAL A 10 6.92 -46.75 -42.51
N CYS A 11 5.69 -46.35 -42.20
CA CYS A 11 5.29 -44.94 -42.12
C CYS A 11 5.80 -44.38 -40.78
N CYS A 12 7.00 -43.80 -40.79
CA CYS A 12 7.55 -43.07 -39.65
C CYS A 12 6.82 -41.72 -39.53
N ALA A 13 5.73 -41.69 -38.78
CA ALA A 13 5.03 -40.46 -38.43
C ALA A 13 5.87 -39.70 -37.39
N MET A 14 6.70 -38.76 -37.85
CA MET A 14 7.29 -37.73 -36.99
C MET A 14 6.17 -36.83 -36.46
N THR A 15 5.62 -37.19 -35.30
CA THR A 15 4.79 -36.31 -34.51
C THR A 15 5.71 -35.28 -33.85
N PHE A 16 5.80 -34.09 -34.45
CA PHE A 16 6.32 -32.92 -33.75
C PHE A 16 5.35 -32.59 -32.61
N GLY A 17 5.61 -33.16 -31.43
CA GLY A 17 4.96 -32.74 -30.20
C GLY A 17 5.40 -31.32 -29.89
N VAL A 18 4.58 -30.34 -30.27
CA VAL A 18 4.70 -28.98 -29.74
C VAL A 18 4.41 -29.08 -28.25
N THR A 19 5.44 -29.20 -27.43
CA THR A 19 5.32 -29.08 -25.98
C THR A 19 5.01 -27.62 -25.70
N ALA A 20 3.72 -27.32 -25.49
CA ALA A 20 3.31 -26.02 -25.00
C ALA A 20 4.00 -25.82 -23.64
N THR A 21 5.00 -24.95 -23.60
CA THR A 21 5.58 -24.51 -22.33
C THR A 21 4.44 -23.87 -21.53
N PRO A 22 4.11 -24.38 -20.33
CA PRO A 22 3.07 -23.76 -19.53
C PRO A 22 3.42 -22.29 -19.33
N ALA A 23 2.44 -21.40 -19.55
CA ALA A 23 2.62 -19.98 -19.31
C ALA A 23 2.98 -19.79 -17.82
N GLN A 24 4.25 -19.47 -17.58
CA GLN A 24 4.78 -19.15 -16.26
C GLN A 24 4.32 -17.75 -15.88
N ALA A 25 3.82 -17.54 -14.66
CA ALA A 25 3.63 -16.18 -14.15
C ALA A 25 5.01 -15.62 -13.82
N GLY A 26 5.54 -14.76 -14.69
CA GLY A 26 6.74 -14.00 -14.36
C GLY A 26 6.53 -13.09 -13.15
N LEU A 27 7.60 -12.48 -12.66
CA LEU A 27 7.50 -11.45 -11.62
C LEU A 27 6.49 -10.38 -12.02
N LEU A 28 5.71 -9.91 -11.05
CA LEU A 28 4.77 -8.79 -11.22
C LEU A 28 5.50 -7.47 -11.50
N GLY A 29 6.77 -7.38 -11.12
CA GLY A 29 7.55 -6.14 -11.22
C GLY A 29 7.10 -5.11 -10.20
N VAL A 30 6.56 -5.57 -9.06
CA VAL A 30 6.26 -4.69 -7.93
C VAL A 30 7.57 -4.31 -7.24
N GLU A 31 7.67 -3.06 -6.81
CA GLU A 31 8.75 -2.63 -5.92
C GLU A 31 8.14 -2.21 -4.59
N THR A 32 8.93 -2.35 -3.52
CA THR A 32 8.58 -1.84 -2.20
C THR A 32 9.20 -0.46 -2.02
N VAL A 33 8.39 0.49 -1.58
CA VAL A 33 8.84 1.79 -1.09
C VAL A 33 8.55 1.90 0.39
N ARG A 34 9.19 2.88 1.04
CA ARG A 34 8.98 3.14 2.46
C ARG A 34 7.53 3.59 2.74
N PRO A 35 6.96 3.25 3.91
CA PRO A 35 7.58 2.42 4.94
C PRO A 35 7.76 0.97 4.47
N PHE A 36 8.84 0.31 4.89
CA PHE A 36 8.99 -1.13 4.67
C PHE A 36 9.55 -1.86 5.89
N VAL A 37 9.18 -3.13 5.99
CA VAL A 37 9.62 -4.08 7.00
C VAL A 37 10.51 -5.11 6.33
N ALA A 38 11.69 -5.36 6.90
CA ALA A 38 12.57 -6.45 6.46
C ALA A 38 12.41 -7.68 7.36
N PHE A 39 12.46 -8.87 6.76
CA PHE A 39 12.47 -10.15 7.45
C PHE A 39 13.60 -11.04 6.92
N ASN A 40 14.19 -11.87 7.78
CA ASN A 40 15.44 -12.56 7.47
C ASN A 40 15.31 -14.06 7.26
N SER A 41 16.42 -14.63 6.79
CA SER A 41 16.62 -16.01 6.33
C SER A 41 16.43 -17.11 7.37
N THR A 42 16.08 -16.77 8.61
CA THR A 42 15.59 -17.77 9.58
C THR A 42 14.14 -18.14 9.33
N GLY A 43 13.44 -17.40 8.46
CA GLY A 43 12.10 -17.73 8.03
C GLY A 43 12.03 -19.01 7.20
N VAL A 44 10.83 -19.54 7.03
CA VAL A 44 10.55 -20.77 6.30
C VAL A 44 9.47 -20.50 5.27
N LEU A 45 9.73 -20.92 4.02
CA LEU A 45 8.75 -21.00 2.94
C LEU A 45 8.43 -22.47 2.66
N ASN A 46 7.13 -22.78 2.51
CA ASN A 46 6.66 -24.10 2.10
C ASN A 46 5.50 -23.99 1.11
N TYR A 47 5.54 -24.80 0.07
CA TYR A 47 4.41 -25.04 -0.83
C TYR A 47 3.99 -26.50 -0.81
N ASN A 48 2.70 -26.74 -0.63
CA ASN A 48 2.08 -28.06 -0.73
C ASN A 48 1.20 -28.13 -1.98
N ALA A 49 1.58 -28.94 -2.96
CA ALA A 49 0.88 -29.08 -4.24
C ALA A 49 -0.52 -29.71 -4.11
N SER A 50 -0.74 -30.55 -3.09
CA SER A 50 -2.04 -31.19 -2.87
C SER A 50 -3.10 -30.21 -2.37
N SER A 51 -2.73 -29.31 -1.44
CA SER A 51 -3.60 -28.24 -0.94
C SER A 51 -3.47 -26.93 -1.74
N ARG A 52 -2.47 -26.86 -2.63
CA ARG A 52 -2.04 -25.69 -3.40
C ARG A 52 -1.71 -24.48 -2.54
N GLN A 53 -1.22 -24.73 -1.33
CA GLN A 53 -1.01 -23.71 -0.32
C GLN A 53 0.46 -23.32 -0.28
N LEU A 54 0.75 -22.04 -0.48
CA LEU A 54 2.05 -21.43 -0.21
C LEU A 54 1.97 -20.75 1.16
N THR A 55 2.92 -21.08 2.03
CA THR A 55 3.08 -20.45 3.34
C THR A 55 4.48 -19.88 3.48
N ALA A 56 4.60 -18.72 4.10
CA ALA A 56 5.87 -18.19 4.55
C ALA A 56 5.73 -17.66 5.98
N THR A 57 6.72 -17.93 6.83
CA THR A 57 6.79 -17.39 8.18
C THR A 57 8.19 -16.87 8.43
N ALA A 58 8.33 -15.70 9.05
CA ALA A 58 9.64 -15.11 9.31
C ALA A 58 9.61 -14.15 10.50
N THR A 59 10.77 -13.94 11.12
CA THR A 59 10.96 -12.89 12.13
C THR A 59 11.30 -11.57 11.44
N LEU A 60 10.62 -10.50 11.83
CA LEU A 60 10.95 -9.16 11.36
C LEU A 60 12.24 -8.69 12.03
N ILE A 61 13.14 -8.07 11.26
CA ILE A 61 14.46 -7.63 11.75
C ILE A 61 14.64 -6.12 11.71
N ALA A 62 13.85 -5.44 10.90
CA ALA A 62 13.89 -3.99 10.82
C ALA A 62 12.55 -3.45 10.35
N VAL A 63 12.22 -2.25 10.82
CA VAL A 63 11.20 -1.41 10.21
C VAL A 63 11.85 -0.10 9.82
N ARG A 64 11.57 0.33 8.61
CA ARG A 64 12.13 1.53 8.02
C ARG A 64 11.01 2.46 7.61
N PHE A 65 10.85 3.52 8.37
CA PHE A 65 10.00 4.64 8.01
C PHE A 65 10.83 5.64 7.18
N ASN A 66 10.21 6.67 6.61
CA ASN A 66 10.99 7.74 5.99
C ASN A 66 11.72 8.54 7.08
N GLY A 67 13.05 8.62 6.95
CA GLY A 67 13.91 9.31 7.92
C GLY A 67 14.30 8.51 9.17
N ILE A 68 13.69 7.35 9.42
CA ILE A 68 13.97 6.51 10.61
C ILE A 68 14.24 5.07 10.17
N GLU A 69 15.37 4.51 10.64
CA GLU A 69 15.68 3.09 10.50
C GLU A 69 15.76 2.47 11.89
N LEU A 70 14.84 1.55 12.18
CA LEU A 70 14.77 0.86 13.45
C LEU A 70 15.16 -0.61 13.23
N PHE A 71 16.21 -1.05 13.93
CA PHE A 71 16.53 -2.47 14.05
C PHE A 71 15.69 -3.06 15.18
N LEU A 72 14.94 -4.10 14.88
CA LEU A 72 14.09 -4.74 15.86
C LEU A 72 14.88 -5.78 16.67
N PRO A 73 14.61 -5.90 17.98
CA PRO A 73 15.06 -7.06 18.73
C PRO A 73 14.54 -8.35 18.07
N LEU A 74 15.41 -9.35 17.94
CA LEU A 74 15.00 -10.63 17.36
C LEU A 74 13.79 -11.22 18.10
N GLY A 75 12.74 -11.52 17.36
CA GLY A 75 11.51 -12.13 17.86
C GLY A 75 10.45 -11.14 18.37
N SER A 76 10.71 -9.82 18.33
CA SER A 76 9.71 -8.82 18.74
C SER A 76 8.51 -8.73 17.80
N ALA A 77 8.68 -9.13 16.55
CA ALA A 77 7.61 -9.17 15.57
C ALA A 77 7.80 -10.27 14.53
N GLN A 78 6.70 -10.78 14.00
CA GLN A 78 6.64 -11.92 13.09
C GLN A 78 5.74 -11.62 11.89
N MET A 79 6.08 -12.24 10.77
CA MET A 79 5.25 -12.31 9.57
C MET A 79 4.73 -13.73 9.37
N ALA A 80 3.45 -13.83 9.00
CA ALA A 80 2.87 -15.02 8.41
C ALA A 80 2.16 -14.65 7.10
N LEU A 81 2.53 -15.31 6.02
CA LEU A 81 1.86 -15.29 4.72
C LEU A 81 1.27 -16.67 4.44
N ASN A 82 0.03 -16.72 3.98
CA ASN A 82 -0.68 -17.94 3.67
C ASN A 82 -1.63 -17.72 2.50
N VAL A 83 -1.39 -18.35 1.36
CA VAL A 83 -2.14 -18.11 0.13
C VAL A 83 -2.34 -19.39 -0.68
N GLN A 84 -3.46 -19.49 -1.41
CA GLN A 84 -3.66 -20.59 -2.36
C GLN A 84 -3.34 -20.16 -3.79
N LEU A 85 -2.56 -20.98 -4.49
CA LEU A 85 -2.14 -20.76 -5.86
C LEU A 85 -2.78 -21.77 -6.81
N ARG A 86 -2.78 -21.47 -8.11
CA ARG A 86 -3.09 -22.46 -9.15
C ARG A 86 -1.83 -23.28 -9.47
N THR A 87 -1.99 -24.35 -10.23
CA THR A 87 -0.88 -25.22 -10.68
C THR A 87 0.10 -24.52 -11.64
N ASN A 88 -0.26 -23.34 -12.16
CA ASN A 88 0.64 -22.48 -12.93
C ASN A 88 1.28 -21.36 -12.07
N GLY A 89 1.15 -21.42 -10.74
CA GLY A 89 1.68 -20.42 -9.80
C GLY A 89 0.90 -19.11 -9.69
N SER A 90 -0.15 -18.90 -10.51
CA SER A 90 -0.99 -17.71 -10.40
C SER A 90 -1.85 -17.75 -9.13
N PHE A 91 -2.14 -16.57 -8.55
CA PHE A 91 -3.02 -16.42 -7.39
C PHE A 91 -4.40 -17.05 -7.60
N TYR A 92 -4.79 -18.03 -6.78
CA TYR A 92 -6.11 -18.67 -6.89
C TYR A 92 -7.17 -17.97 -6.03
N ARG A 93 -6.96 -17.95 -4.72
CA ARG A 93 -7.81 -17.29 -3.71
C ARG A 93 -7.05 -17.16 -2.39
N GLY A 94 -7.54 -16.26 -1.52
CA GLY A 94 -7.08 -16.18 -0.15
C GLY A 94 -7.51 -17.38 0.71
N VAL A 95 -6.90 -17.52 1.88
CA VAL A 95 -7.31 -18.48 2.90
C VAL A 95 -8.40 -17.89 3.81
N GLN A 96 -8.97 -18.71 4.70
CA GLN A 96 -9.87 -18.16 5.72
C GLN A 96 -9.07 -17.28 6.69
N GLY A 97 -9.48 -16.03 6.86
CA GLY A 97 -8.73 -15.02 7.60
C GLY A 97 -8.02 -14.06 6.65
N HIS A 98 -6.97 -13.40 7.12
CA HIS A 98 -6.10 -12.57 6.29
C HIS A 98 -4.95 -13.40 5.72
N ASP A 99 -4.63 -13.18 4.44
CA ASP A 99 -3.52 -13.87 3.79
C ASP A 99 -2.16 -13.47 4.37
N LEU A 100 -1.98 -12.18 4.68
CA LEU A 100 -0.81 -11.65 5.40
C LEU A 100 -1.21 -11.20 6.79
N VAL A 101 -0.42 -11.57 7.80
CA VAL A 101 -0.49 -11.05 9.16
C VAL A 101 0.91 -10.70 9.65
N LEU A 102 1.10 -9.46 10.05
CA LEU A 102 2.24 -8.99 10.85
C LEU A 102 1.77 -8.77 12.28
N ASN A 103 2.48 -9.34 13.25
CA ASN A 103 2.14 -9.22 14.66
C ASN A 103 3.40 -9.02 15.51
N GLY A 104 3.36 -8.09 16.46
CA GLY A 104 4.49 -7.80 17.32
C GLY A 104 4.41 -6.41 17.95
N THR A 105 5.57 -5.88 18.32
CA THR A 105 5.71 -4.54 18.89
C THR A 105 6.80 -3.75 18.17
N ILE A 106 6.52 -2.49 17.87
CA ILE A 106 7.47 -1.53 17.29
C ILE A 106 7.52 -0.33 18.22
N ASP A 107 8.73 -0.03 18.70
CA ASP A 107 9.10 1.15 19.47
C ASP A 107 9.98 2.02 18.57
N VAL A 108 9.38 3.03 17.95
CA VAL A 108 9.95 3.85 16.88
C VAL A 108 11.04 4.78 17.41
N ASN A 109 10.90 5.24 18.65
CA ASN A 109 11.76 6.26 19.24
C ASN A 109 12.74 5.70 20.31
N ASP A 110 12.66 4.40 20.60
CA ASP A 110 13.49 3.68 21.59
C ASP A 110 13.37 4.29 23.01
N ASP A 111 12.18 4.78 23.37
CA ASP A 111 11.89 5.33 24.70
C ASP A 111 11.36 4.26 25.69
N GLY A 112 11.16 3.03 25.22
CA GLY A 112 10.64 1.90 25.98
C GLY A 112 9.11 1.80 25.99
N ILE A 113 8.40 2.67 25.27
CA ILE A 113 6.94 2.67 25.09
C ILE A 113 6.62 2.41 23.61
N PRO A 114 6.21 1.17 23.25
CA PRO A 114 5.91 0.86 21.85
C PRO A 114 4.74 1.67 21.29
N GLU A 115 4.93 2.33 20.14
CA GLU A 115 3.84 3.03 19.41
C GLU A 115 2.93 2.07 18.66
N TYR A 116 3.45 0.92 18.22
CA TYR A 116 2.66 -0.10 17.55
C TYR A 116 2.74 -1.43 18.31
N THR A 117 1.61 -2.06 18.59
CA THR A 117 1.52 -3.33 19.33
C THR A 117 0.38 -4.21 18.83
N GLY A 118 0.53 -5.51 18.99
CA GLY A 118 -0.45 -6.52 18.54
C GLY A 118 -0.37 -6.73 17.03
N ILE A 119 -1.52 -6.73 16.35
CA ILE A 119 -1.59 -6.87 14.90
C ILE A 119 -1.10 -5.57 14.26
N LEU A 120 0.10 -5.63 13.69
CA LEU A 120 0.77 -4.51 13.05
C LEU A 120 0.17 -4.25 11.67
N LEU A 121 -0.03 -5.29 10.87
CA LEU A 121 -0.56 -5.17 9.51
C LEU A 121 -1.29 -6.44 9.11
N THR A 122 -2.43 -6.31 8.44
CA THR A 122 -3.11 -7.41 7.75
C THR A 122 -3.40 -7.03 6.32
N ALA A 123 -3.36 -8.00 5.41
CA ALA A 123 -3.66 -7.77 4.00
C ALA A 123 -4.16 -9.03 3.29
N GLU A 124 -4.84 -8.84 2.16
CA GLU A 124 -5.27 -9.89 1.24
C GLU A 124 -4.40 -9.89 -0.02
N VAL A 125 -3.98 -11.07 -0.49
CA VAL A 125 -3.22 -11.16 -1.75
C VAL A 125 -4.15 -10.89 -2.93
N ARG A 126 -3.67 -10.09 -3.87
CA ARG A 126 -4.35 -9.77 -5.14
C ARG A 126 -3.65 -10.39 -6.35
N ALA A 127 -2.32 -10.53 -6.29
CA ALA A 127 -1.54 -11.16 -7.35
C ALA A 127 -0.23 -11.76 -6.78
N VAL A 128 0.30 -12.75 -7.51
CA VAL A 128 1.59 -13.40 -7.22
C VAL A 128 2.36 -13.56 -8.53
N GLY A 129 3.64 -13.23 -8.51
CA GLY A 129 4.62 -13.54 -9.55
C GLY A 129 5.78 -14.33 -8.96
N PHE A 130 6.53 -15.02 -9.82
CA PHE A 130 7.68 -15.80 -9.39
C PHE A 130 8.76 -15.89 -10.47
N LEU A 131 9.99 -16.16 -10.03
CA LEU A 131 11.14 -16.43 -10.87
C LEU A 131 11.93 -17.59 -10.27
N ASP A 132 12.05 -18.68 -11.05
CA ASP A 132 12.98 -19.76 -10.76
C ASP A 132 14.40 -19.29 -11.14
N ASN A 133 15.28 -19.27 -10.16
CA ASN A 133 16.68 -18.87 -10.33
C ASN A 133 17.61 -19.84 -9.59
N GLY A 134 17.26 -21.13 -9.61
CA GLY A 134 18.05 -22.22 -9.08
C GLY A 134 17.88 -22.39 -7.57
N GLU A 135 18.96 -22.25 -6.80
CA GLU A 135 18.88 -22.39 -5.33
C GLU A 135 18.29 -21.17 -4.63
N THR A 136 18.02 -20.10 -5.38
CA THR A 136 17.50 -18.83 -4.86
C THR A 136 16.39 -18.33 -5.77
N ASP A 137 15.14 -18.55 -5.35
CA ASP A 137 13.98 -18.15 -6.12
C ASP A 137 13.37 -16.86 -5.58
N VAL A 138 12.70 -16.12 -6.45
CA VAL A 138 12.04 -14.86 -6.09
C VAL A 138 10.54 -15.00 -6.29
N PHE A 139 9.79 -14.51 -5.32
CA PHE A 139 8.34 -14.38 -5.36
C PHE A 139 7.99 -12.93 -5.05
N ASP A 140 7.09 -12.35 -5.83
CA ASP A 140 6.57 -11.02 -5.55
C ASP A 140 5.04 -11.04 -5.45
N PHE A 141 4.52 -10.23 -4.54
CA PHE A 141 3.11 -10.23 -4.18
C PHE A 141 2.58 -8.81 -4.23
N ARG A 142 1.38 -8.62 -4.79
CA ARG A 142 0.57 -7.41 -4.61
C ARG A 142 -0.53 -7.74 -3.61
N LEU A 143 -0.68 -6.91 -2.60
CA LEU A 143 -1.70 -7.10 -1.56
C LEU A 143 -2.47 -5.80 -1.31
N GLU A 144 -3.68 -5.97 -0.78
CA GLU A 144 -4.52 -4.86 -0.30
C GLU A 144 -4.62 -4.92 1.23
N THR A 145 -4.22 -3.83 1.89
CA THR A 145 -4.25 -3.70 3.34
C THR A 145 -5.68 -3.76 3.86
N THR A 146 -5.91 -4.56 4.90
CA THR A 146 -7.22 -4.73 5.54
C THR A 146 -7.29 -4.20 6.96
N GLY A 147 -6.15 -3.92 7.60
CA GLY A 147 -6.11 -3.44 8.97
C GLY A 147 -4.75 -3.59 9.64
N GLY A 148 -4.75 -3.45 10.97
CA GLY A 148 -3.55 -3.42 11.82
C GLY A 148 -3.15 -2.00 12.22
N SER A 149 -2.36 -1.88 13.29
CA SER A 149 -1.96 -0.59 13.85
C SER A 149 -1.06 0.24 12.92
N MET A 150 -0.37 -0.40 11.97
CA MET A 150 0.48 0.24 10.96
C MET A 150 -0.22 0.39 9.60
N ALA A 151 -1.48 -0.03 9.45
CA ALA A 151 -2.21 0.06 8.17
C ALA A 151 -2.22 1.49 7.60
N GLY A 152 -2.40 2.48 8.48
CA GLY A 152 -2.44 3.88 8.09
C GLY A 152 -1.09 4.41 7.57
N VAL A 153 0.02 3.75 7.88
CA VAL A 153 1.34 4.17 7.38
C VAL A 153 1.70 3.45 6.08
N PHE A 154 1.25 2.20 5.91
CA PHE A 154 1.49 1.41 4.70
C PHE A 154 0.56 1.74 3.54
N GLY A 155 -0.61 2.33 3.82
CA GLY A 155 -1.62 2.68 2.82
C GLY A 155 -2.41 1.47 2.32
N LYS A 156 -3.20 1.69 1.27
CA LYS A 156 -4.13 0.68 0.74
C LYS A 156 -3.44 -0.49 0.02
N GLU A 157 -2.37 -0.22 -0.73
CA GLU A 157 -1.65 -1.25 -1.48
C GLU A 157 -0.23 -1.44 -0.96
N ILE A 158 0.11 -2.69 -0.69
CA ILE A 158 1.45 -3.09 -0.30
C ILE A 158 1.99 -4.14 -1.25
N ALA A 159 3.31 -4.29 -1.24
CA ALA A 159 4.02 -5.32 -1.97
C ALA A 159 4.89 -6.14 -1.00
N ILE A 160 5.08 -7.40 -1.34
CA ILE A 160 6.11 -8.25 -0.73
C ILE A 160 7.08 -8.64 -1.83
N ILE A 161 8.37 -8.47 -1.59
CA ILE A 161 9.44 -9.10 -2.37
C ILE A 161 10.05 -10.15 -1.46
N LEU A 162 9.82 -11.42 -1.79
CA LEU A 162 10.28 -12.57 -1.03
C LEU A 162 11.33 -13.33 -1.84
N THR A 163 12.48 -13.60 -1.22
CA THR A 163 13.49 -14.52 -1.72
C THR A 163 13.42 -15.82 -0.93
N SER A 164 13.31 -16.94 -1.64
CA SER A 164 13.43 -18.30 -1.10
C SER A 164 14.89 -18.74 -1.21
N GLU A 165 15.62 -18.77 -0.11
CA GLU A 165 17.00 -19.28 -0.07
C GLU A 165 17.03 -20.79 0.12
N HIS A 166 18.05 -21.47 -0.41
CA HIS A 166 18.13 -22.93 -0.40
C HIS A 166 16.84 -23.58 -0.93
N SER A 167 16.28 -22.95 -1.96
CA SER A 167 14.99 -23.30 -2.50
C SER A 167 15.05 -24.63 -3.23
N SER A 168 14.01 -25.45 -3.07
CA SER A 168 13.81 -26.67 -3.84
C SER A 168 12.80 -26.50 -4.97
N PHE A 169 12.42 -25.26 -5.29
CA PHE A 169 11.49 -24.98 -6.38
C PHE A 169 12.21 -25.10 -7.73
N VAL A 170 11.50 -25.64 -8.72
CA VAL A 170 12.02 -25.97 -10.05
C VAL A 170 11.09 -25.45 -11.15
N GLY A 171 10.45 -24.31 -10.87
CA GLY A 171 9.49 -23.69 -11.80
C GLY A 171 8.14 -24.41 -11.89
N ASN A 172 7.85 -25.35 -10.97
CA ASN A 172 6.71 -26.26 -11.09
C ASN A 172 5.87 -26.38 -9.80
N PHE A 173 4.67 -25.79 -9.82
CA PHE A 173 3.69 -25.85 -8.72
C PHE A 173 2.87 -27.16 -8.68
N CYS A 174 3.18 -28.16 -9.49
CA CYS A 174 2.65 -29.51 -9.31
C CYS A 174 3.46 -30.33 -8.29
N LEU A 175 4.59 -29.81 -7.81
CA LEU A 175 5.47 -30.46 -6.84
C LEU A 175 5.49 -29.66 -5.54
N ASN A 176 5.72 -30.35 -4.42
CA ASN A 176 6.01 -29.68 -3.15
C ASN A 176 7.40 -29.04 -3.24
N PHE A 177 7.57 -27.89 -2.61
CA PHE A 177 8.87 -27.25 -2.46
C PHE A 177 8.95 -26.47 -1.15
N GLY A 178 10.16 -26.13 -0.74
CA GLY A 178 10.41 -25.27 0.40
C GLY A 178 11.74 -24.54 0.29
N GLY A 179 12.02 -23.72 1.30
CA GLY A 179 13.25 -22.93 1.41
C GLY A 179 13.23 -22.02 2.63
N GLY A 180 14.28 -21.23 2.81
CA GLY A 180 14.33 -20.14 3.76
C GLY A 180 13.61 -18.91 3.23
N ALA A 181 12.78 -18.25 4.03
CA ALA A 181 12.06 -17.05 3.61
C ALA A 181 12.77 -15.78 4.10
N LYS A 182 13.21 -14.92 3.19
CA LYS A 182 13.70 -13.56 3.49
C LYS A 182 13.08 -12.54 2.55
N GLY A 183 13.08 -11.27 2.91
CA GLY A 183 12.59 -10.23 2.01
C GLY A 183 12.10 -8.98 2.71
N ASP A 184 11.31 -8.22 1.95
CA ASP A 184 10.77 -6.93 2.37
C ASP A 184 9.26 -6.86 2.11
N ILE A 185 8.57 -6.15 3.00
CA ILE A 185 7.14 -5.80 2.88
C ILE A 185 7.08 -4.29 2.92
N GLY A 186 6.57 -3.64 1.88
CA GLY A 186 6.52 -2.19 1.81
C GLY A 186 5.27 -1.70 1.13
N THR A 187 5.04 -0.39 1.18
CA THR A 187 4.05 0.22 0.28
C THR A 187 4.43 -0.11 -1.16
N LYS A 188 3.45 -0.46 -2.00
CA LYS A 188 3.70 -0.80 -3.40
C LYS A 188 4.12 0.45 -4.16
N SER A 189 5.28 0.43 -4.83
CA SER A 189 5.67 1.49 -5.77
C SER A 189 4.69 1.54 -6.94
N GLY A 190 4.32 2.73 -7.38
CA GLY A 190 3.37 2.89 -8.49
C GLY A 190 1.91 2.54 -8.12
N GLY A 191 1.46 2.87 -6.91
CA GLY A 191 0.06 3.25 -6.76
C GLY A 191 -0.19 4.48 -7.61
N ASP A 192 -1.18 4.44 -8.51
CA ASP A 192 -1.50 5.47 -9.52
C ASP A 192 -1.97 6.83 -8.95
N GLU A 193 -1.62 7.15 -7.72
CA GLU A 193 -2.34 8.15 -6.97
C GLU A 193 -1.46 9.37 -6.76
N CYS A 194 -1.47 10.14 -7.84
CA CYS A 194 -1.05 11.52 -7.89
C CYS A 194 -1.57 12.28 -6.68
N PRO A 195 -0.72 13.09 -6.03
CA PRO A 195 -1.18 13.95 -4.96
C PRO A 195 -2.38 14.77 -5.43
N ARG A 196 -3.42 14.77 -4.61
CA ARG A 196 -4.68 15.48 -4.78
C ARG A 196 -4.70 16.66 -3.84
N THR A 197 -5.22 17.78 -4.32
CA THR A 197 -5.35 19.00 -3.53
C THR A 197 -6.39 18.83 -2.43
N PRO A 198 -6.35 19.65 -1.37
CA PRO A 198 -7.38 19.63 -0.33
C PRO A 198 -8.81 19.75 -0.88
N GLY A 199 -9.03 20.60 -1.89
CA GLY A 199 -10.35 20.77 -2.51
C GLY A 199 -10.82 19.54 -3.29
N TRP A 200 -9.89 18.78 -3.89
CA TRP A 200 -10.27 17.50 -4.51
C TRP A 200 -10.76 16.52 -3.45
N TRP A 201 -10.05 16.39 -2.32
CA TRP A 201 -10.48 15.52 -1.23
C TRP A 201 -11.84 15.93 -0.67
N GLU A 202 -12.06 17.22 -0.47
CA GLU A 202 -13.36 17.79 -0.06
C GLU A 202 -14.49 17.36 -1.01
N ASP A 203 -14.28 17.52 -2.32
CA ASP A 203 -15.27 17.18 -3.35
C ASP A 203 -15.49 15.66 -3.54
N ASN A 204 -14.59 14.81 -3.02
CA ASN A 204 -14.53 13.38 -3.33
C ASN A 204 -14.55 12.49 -2.08
N ARG A 205 -15.50 12.74 -1.18
CA ARG A 205 -15.60 12.03 0.10
C ARG A 205 -15.67 10.50 0.02
N CYS A 206 -16.29 9.92 -1.02
CA CYS A 206 -16.33 8.45 -1.15
C CYS A 206 -14.94 7.84 -1.43
N ASN A 207 -13.97 8.65 -1.85
CA ASN A 207 -12.60 8.21 -2.09
C ASN A 207 -11.70 8.38 -0.86
N TRP A 208 -12.22 8.88 0.27
CA TRP A 208 -11.41 9.05 1.46
C TRP A 208 -10.89 7.69 1.93
N PRO A 209 -9.57 7.55 2.17
CA PRO A 209 -8.99 6.28 2.56
C PRO A 209 -9.37 5.88 3.99
N VAL A 210 -9.81 6.85 4.82
CA VAL A 210 -10.20 6.67 6.22
C VAL A 210 -11.36 7.59 6.59
N SER A 211 -12.15 7.19 7.58
CA SER A 211 -13.27 7.98 8.12
C SER A 211 -12.88 8.86 9.32
N HIS A 212 -11.66 8.69 9.83
CA HIS A 212 -11.06 9.48 10.90
C HIS A 212 -9.56 9.65 10.62
N VAL A 213 -8.97 10.75 11.09
CA VAL A 213 -7.54 11.01 10.93
C VAL A 213 -6.99 11.74 12.15
N ASN A 214 -5.88 11.24 12.71
CA ASN A 214 -5.19 11.94 13.77
C ASN A 214 -4.43 13.15 13.17
N VAL A 215 -4.59 14.33 13.74
CA VAL A 215 -3.88 15.57 13.37
C VAL A 215 -3.47 16.29 14.65
N GLY A 216 -2.17 16.45 14.87
CA GLY A 216 -1.66 17.05 16.10
C GLY A 216 -2.14 16.35 17.38
N GLY A 217 -2.20 15.02 17.38
CA GLY A 217 -2.64 14.24 18.54
C GLY A 217 -4.14 14.24 18.80
N GLN A 218 -4.94 14.98 18.02
CA GLN A 218 -6.39 14.95 18.06
C GLN A 218 -6.93 14.06 16.94
N ASP A 219 -7.92 13.22 17.22
CA ASP A 219 -8.57 12.36 16.22
C ASP A 219 -9.79 13.06 15.62
N TYR A 220 -9.73 13.39 14.33
CA TYR A 220 -10.76 14.14 13.62
C TYR A 220 -11.71 13.17 12.96
N ASN A 221 -13.00 13.27 13.26
CA ASN A 221 -14.00 12.47 12.58
C ASN A 221 -14.32 13.03 11.18
N ALA A 222 -15.07 12.28 10.37
CA ALA A 222 -15.34 12.66 8.99
C ALA A 222 -16.04 14.02 8.80
N CYS A 223 -16.77 14.53 9.79
CA CYS A 223 -17.36 15.87 9.74
C CYS A 223 -16.33 16.97 10.02
N GLU A 224 -15.46 16.75 11.01
CA GLU A 224 -14.39 17.69 11.33
C GLU A 224 -13.36 17.79 10.20
N ILE A 225 -13.06 16.66 9.54
CA ILE A 225 -12.22 16.61 8.34
C ILE A 225 -12.85 17.46 7.21
N ASP A 226 -14.16 17.31 6.97
CA ASP A 226 -14.89 18.04 5.93
C ASP A 226 -14.80 19.56 6.16
N ASN A 227 -15.09 19.99 7.40
CA ASN A 227 -14.97 21.40 7.79
C ASN A 227 -13.56 21.94 7.56
N VAL A 228 -12.52 21.21 7.98
CA VAL A 228 -11.13 21.67 7.81
C VAL A 228 -10.71 21.69 6.34
N LEU A 229 -11.17 20.74 5.52
CA LEU A 229 -10.89 20.73 4.08
C LEU A 229 -11.59 21.88 3.35
N ASP A 230 -12.81 22.27 3.74
CA ASP A 230 -13.51 23.48 3.23
C ASP A 230 -12.83 24.79 3.69
N GLY A 231 -11.98 24.71 4.72
CA GLY A 231 -11.24 25.87 5.25
C GLY A 231 -11.91 26.50 6.46
N ASP A 232 -12.75 25.76 7.18
CA ASP A 232 -13.30 26.11 8.48
C ASP A 232 -12.49 25.47 9.62
N LEU A 233 -12.84 25.84 10.85
CA LEU A 233 -12.38 25.17 12.06
C LEU A 233 -13.06 23.80 12.17
N PRO A 234 -12.52 22.86 12.97
CA PRO A 234 -13.09 21.51 13.09
C PRO A 234 -14.57 21.52 13.50
N ASN A 235 -14.97 22.52 14.30
CA ASN A 235 -16.34 22.74 14.74
C ASN A 235 -17.24 23.50 13.74
N GLY A 236 -16.83 23.66 12.48
CA GLY A 236 -17.60 24.30 11.41
C GLY A 236 -17.67 25.83 11.49
N ARG A 237 -16.87 26.47 12.38
CA ARG A 237 -16.77 27.94 12.40
C ARG A 237 -15.76 28.41 11.37
N ASN A 238 -16.05 29.54 10.75
CA ASN A 238 -15.14 30.17 9.80
C ASN A 238 -13.73 30.36 10.38
N SER A 239 -12.72 29.86 9.66
CA SER A 239 -11.31 29.94 10.08
C SER A 239 -10.52 31.08 9.44
N TYR A 240 -11.17 32.06 8.79
CA TYR A 240 -10.51 33.11 8.01
C TYR A 240 -9.30 33.72 8.74
N GLY A 241 -8.11 33.53 8.15
CA GLY A 241 -6.85 34.01 8.71
C GLY A 241 -6.19 33.11 9.77
N ASN A 242 -6.84 32.06 10.26
CA ASN A 242 -6.25 31.09 11.19
C ASN A 242 -5.21 30.21 10.45
N VAL A 243 -3.94 30.43 10.76
CA VAL A 243 -2.83 29.73 10.09
C VAL A 243 -2.75 28.26 10.52
N ALA A 244 -3.06 27.94 11.78
CA ALA A 244 -3.09 26.56 12.27
C ALA A 244 -4.17 25.71 11.55
N ALA A 245 -5.39 26.25 11.37
CA ALA A 245 -6.45 25.59 10.60
C ALA A 245 -6.03 25.36 9.14
N ARG A 246 -5.34 26.34 8.55
CA ARG A 246 -4.79 26.21 7.19
C ARG A 246 -3.71 25.14 7.11
N LEU A 247 -2.81 25.04 8.08
CA LEU A 247 -1.83 23.97 8.15
C LEU A 247 -2.51 22.60 8.29
N ALA A 248 -3.49 22.47 9.19
CA ALA A 248 -4.25 21.23 9.39
C ALA A 248 -4.91 20.74 8.09
N LYS A 249 -5.47 21.64 7.27
CA LYS A 249 -6.00 21.33 5.93
C LYS A 249 -4.99 20.62 5.03
N TYR A 250 -3.73 21.09 5.01
CA TYR A 250 -2.69 20.46 4.21
C TYR A 250 -2.13 19.19 4.85
N VAL A 251 -2.07 19.10 6.18
CA VAL A 251 -1.70 17.86 6.90
C VAL A 251 -2.70 16.74 6.57
N ILE A 252 -4.00 17.02 6.64
CA ILE A 252 -5.07 16.07 6.28
C ILE A 252 -4.93 15.61 4.83
N ALA A 253 -4.85 16.55 3.88
CA ALA A 253 -4.74 16.21 2.46
C ALA A 253 -3.48 15.39 2.16
N THR A 254 -2.35 15.73 2.77
CA THR A 254 -1.10 14.95 2.64
C THR A 254 -1.26 13.54 3.19
N LYS A 255 -1.85 13.38 4.39
CA LYS A 255 -2.13 12.05 4.97
C LYS A 255 -3.03 11.22 4.06
N PHE A 256 -4.08 11.82 3.50
CA PHE A 256 -4.95 11.13 2.55
C PHE A 256 -4.20 10.72 1.30
N ASN A 257 -3.36 11.57 0.73
CA ASN A 257 -2.51 11.21 -0.41
C ASN A 257 -1.58 10.04 -0.08
N LEU A 258 -0.88 10.07 1.05
CA LEU A 258 0.02 8.98 1.46
C LEU A 258 -0.72 7.66 1.70
N LEU A 259 -1.87 7.71 2.38
CA LEU A 259 -2.75 6.56 2.59
C LEU A 259 -3.28 5.99 1.26
N ASN A 260 -3.54 6.90 0.32
CA ASN A 260 -3.96 6.63 -1.04
C ASN A 260 -2.72 6.49 -1.93
N GLY A 261 -1.63 5.87 -1.46
CA GLY A 261 -0.53 5.39 -2.30
C GLY A 261 0.38 6.45 -2.96
N ALA A 262 0.19 7.74 -2.71
CA ALA A 262 1.13 8.76 -3.18
C ALA A 262 2.51 8.52 -2.53
N GLY A 263 3.58 8.52 -3.33
CA GLY A 263 4.93 8.39 -2.81
C GLY A 263 5.37 9.58 -1.94
N ASP A 264 6.39 9.39 -1.11
CA ASP A 264 7.06 10.47 -0.36
C ASP A 264 8.23 11.03 -1.19
N PRO A 265 8.12 12.25 -1.76
CA PRO A 265 9.26 12.91 -2.37
C PRO A 265 10.19 13.48 -1.29
N GLY A 266 11.18 12.68 -0.89
CA GLY A 266 12.42 13.20 -0.31
C GLY A 266 12.31 13.93 1.03
N GLY A 267 11.49 13.42 1.96
CA GLY A 267 11.47 13.91 3.36
C GLY A 267 10.13 14.52 3.80
N LEU A 268 9.08 14.35 3.01
CA LEU A 268 7.74 14.85 3.31
C LEU A 268 7.22 14.32 4.66
N ILE A 269 7.50 13.05 5.00
CA ILE A 269 7.05 12.48 6.28
C ILE A 269 7.69 13.18 7.48
N ALA A 270 8.96 13.60 7.41
CA ALA A 270 9.58 14.36 8.50
C ALA A 270 8.89 15.72 8.69
N ILE A 271 8.62 16.42 7.58
CA ILE A 271 7.87 17.68 7.58
C ILE A 271 6.45 17.47 8.12
N LEU A 272 5.79 16.37 7.74
CA LEU A 272 4.46 16.02 8.22
C LEU A 272 4.47 15.77 9.74
N ALA A 273 5.49 15.07 10.26
CA ALA A 273 5.64 14.82 11.69
C ALA A 273 5.90 16.11 12.49
N GLU A 274 6.72 17.02 11.96
CA GLU A 274 6.93 18.35 12.54
C GLU A 274 5.65 19.20 12.52
N ALA A 275 4.90 19.17 11.41
CA ALA A 275 3.62 19.85 11.28
C ALA A 275 2.57 19.31 12.27
N ASP A 276 2.52 17.99 12.48
CA ASP A 276 1.68 17.38 13.52
C ASP A 276 2.12 17.82 14.91
N ALA A 277 3.41 17.79 15.23
CA ALA A 277 3.92 18.24 16.53
C ALA A 277 3.56 19.72 16.79
N PHE A 278 3.66 20.57 15.75
CA PHE A 278 3.22 21.95 15.81
C PHE A 278 1.71 22.05 16.11
N LEU A 279 0.87 21.29 15.40
CA LEU A 279 -0.59 21.29 15.60
C LEU A 279 -1.01 20.70 16.95
N ALA A 280 -0.20 19.83 17.55
CA ALA A 280 -0.42 19.34 18.91
C ALA A 280 -0.23 20.45 19.95
N ALA A 281 0.79 21.29 19.77
CA ALA A 281 1.01 22.47 20.60
C ALA A 281 0.04 23.63 20.29
N HIS A 282 -0.41 23.71 19.03
CA HIS A 282 -1.22 24.81 18.50
C HIS A 282 -2.39 24.31 17.64
N PRO A 283 -3.45 23.73 18.26
CA PRO A 283 -4.60 23.22 17.51
C PRO A 283 -5.30 24.29 16.67
N PRO A 284 -6.04 23.92 15.61
CA PRO A 284 -6.85 24.84 14.82
C PRO A 284 -7.73 25.76 15.69
N GLY A 285 -7.67 27.07 15.43
CA GLY A 285 -8.32 28.09 16.26
C GLY A 285 -7.40 28.76 17.29
N SER A 286 -6.17 28.26 17.46
CA SER A 286 -5.15 28.91 18.30
C SER A 286 -4.76 30.30 17.79
N SER A 287 -4.40 31.19 18.71
CA SER A 287 -3.74 32.46 18.40
C SER A 287 -2.23 32.24 18.37
N LEU A 288 -1.57 32.66 17.28
CA LEU A 288 -0.15 32.43 17.06
C LEU A 288 0.63 33.75 17.11
N THR A 289 1.87 33.68 17.59
CA THR A 289 2.87 34.75 17.41
C THR A 289 3.36 34.80 15.97
N GLN A 290 4.02 35.89 15.57
CA GLN A 290 4.55 36.00 14.20
C GLN A 290 5.56 34.88 13.87
N ALA A 291 6.43 34.51 14.79
CA ALA A 291 7.39 33.43 14.59
C ALA A 291 6.69 32.07 14.35
N GLN A 292 5.64 31.77 15.12
CA GLN A 292 4.83 30.57 14.93
C GLN A 292 4.02 30.60 13.62
N ILE A 293 3.58 31.79 13.17
CA ILE A 293 2.94 31.95 11.87
C ILE A 293 3.92 31.62 10.74
N ASP A 294 5.15 32.11 10.84
CA ASP A 294 6.19 31.88 9.82
C ASP A 294 6.57 30.40 9.76
N GLU A 295 6.74 29.75 10.91
CA GLU A 295 6.99 28.30 11.04
C GLU A 295 5.84 27.46 10.45
N ALA A 296 4.58 27.73 10.85
CA ALA A 296 3.43 27.02 10.32
C ALA A 296 3.25 27.21 8.81
N ASN A 297 3.57 28.40 8.29
CA ASN A 297 3.54 28.65 6.85
C ASN A 297 4.63 27.88 6.10
N ALA A 298 5.83 27.74 6.67
CA ALA A 298 6.90 26.94 6.05
C ALA A 298 6.48 25.48 5.90
N TYR A 299 5.88 24.88 6.94
CA TYR A 299 5.30 23.52 6.85
C TYR A 299 4.18 23.46 5.82
N LYS A 300 3.25 24.40 5.87
CA LYS A 300 2.12 24.47 4.94
C LYS A 300 2.58 24.58 3.48
N ASP A 301 3.62 25.37 3.19
CA ASP A 301 4.15 25.57 1.84
C ASP A 301 4.80 24.28 1.31
N ALA A 302 5.60 23.59 2.13
CA ALA A 302 6.18 22.31 1.74
C ALA A 302 5.10 21.23 1.46
N LEU A 303 4.06 21.16 2.30
CA LEU A 303 2.93 20.26 2.08
C LEU A 303 2.10 20.69 0.86
N TYR A 304 1.93 21.99 0.63
CA TYR A 304 1.25 22.53 -0.55
C TYR A 304 1.95 22.10 -1.85
N ASP A 305 3.28 22.23 -1.90
CA ASP A 305 4.08 21.84 -3.05
C ASP A 305 3.89 20.36 -3.37
N PHE A 306 3.84 19.50 -2.35
CA PHE A 306 3.51 18.09 -2.53
C PHE A 306 2.11 17.86 -3.08
N VAL A 307 1.06 18.35 -2.41
CA VAL A 307 -0.35 18.06 -2.79
C VAL A 307 -0.77 18.71 -4.11
N THR A 308 0.02 19.66 -4.62
CA THR A 308 -0.17 20.29 -5.94
C THR A 308 0.82 19.79 -6.99
N SER A 309 1.80 18.96 -6.59
CA SER A 309 2.78 18.41 -7.51
C SER A 309 2.13 17.51 -8.56
N ARG A 310 2.80 17.41 -9.71
CA ARG A 310 2.40 16.51 -10.80
C ARG A 310 3.59 15.62 -11.18
N PRO A 311 3.87 14.56 -10.39
CA PRO A 311 4.94 13.61 -10.72
C PRO A 311 4.76 13.02 -12.13
N ASN A 312 5.85 12.58 -12.75
CA ASN A 312 5.77 11.87 -14.04
C ASN A 312 4.86 10.64 -13.90
N GLY A 313 3.88 10.49 -14.79
CA GLY A 313 2.81 9.49 -14.66
C GLY A 313 1.47 10.08 -14.21
N CYS A 314 1.47 11.29 -13.62
CA CYS A 314 0.26 12.02 -13.21
C CYS A 314 -0.40 12.86 -14.30
N GLY A 315 -0.23 12.43 -15.55
CA GLY A 315 -0.68 13.16 -16.73
C GLY A 315 -2.17 12.96 -17.02
N GLY A 316 -2.99 13.98 -16.73
CA GLY A 316 -4.38 14.11 -17.19
C GLY A 316 -5.36 13.47 -16.21
N CYS A 317 -6.31 14.20 -15.62
CA CYS A 317 -7.28 15.05 -16.27
C CYS A 317 -7.65 16.25 -15.36
N GLY A 318 -7.57 17.48 -15.87
CA GLY A 318 -8.14 18.68 -15.23
C GLY A 318 -7.17 19.86 -15.09
N GLY A 319 -7.37 21.01 -15.74
CA GLY A 319 -8.44 21.40 -16.63
C GLY A 319 -7.99 22.62 -17.46
N GLY A 320 -8.30 22.58 -18.75
CA GLY A 320 -8.48 23.81 -19.49
C GLY A 320 -9.73 24.48 -18.96
N HIS A 321 -9.61 25.72 -18.51
CA HIS A 321 -10.74 26.64 -18.41
C HIS A 321 -11.34 26.81 -19.81
N GLY A 322 -12.37 26.04 -20.13
CA GLY A 322 -13.17 26.18 -21.34
C GLY A 322 -14.64 26.13 -20.96
N GLY A 323 -15.27 27.30 -20.91
CA GLY A 323 -16.71 27.42 -20.67
C GLY A 323 -17.50 26.61 -21.70
N GLY A 324 -18.40 25.77 -21.20
CA GLY A 324 -19.28 24.95 -22.03
C GLY A 324 -20.43 24.43 -21.20
N SER A 325 -21.50 25.21 -21.13
CA SER A 325 -22.80 24.79 -20.63
C SER A 325 -23.32 23.62 -21.47
N GLY A 326 -23.42 22.43 -20.87
CA GLY A 326 -24.01 21.25 -21.51
C GLY A 326 -24.76 20.41 -20.48
N HIS A 327 -26.09 20.54 -20.45
CA HIS A 327 -27.03 19.64 -19.80
C HIS A 327 -26.89 18.20 -20.35
N GLY A 328 -26.94 17.18 -19.49
CA GLY A 328 -27.36 15.84 -19.90
C GLY A 328 -26.88 14.70 -18.99
N GLY A 329 -27.86 13.99 -18.39
CA GLY A 329 -27.75 12.55 -18.09
C GLY A 329 -27.39 12.16 -16.66
N GLY A 330 -28.37 12.14 -15.77
CA GLY A 330 -28.26 11.48 -14.47
C GLY A 330 -28.40 9.96 -14.62
N HIS A 331 -27.46 9.23 -14.03
CA HIS A 331 -27.64 7.85 -13.56
C HIS A 331 -26.53 7.55 -12.52
N ASP A 332 -26.96 7.26 -11.29
CA ASP A 332 -26.29 6.47 -10.26
C ASP A 332 -25.00 7.02 -9.62
N ARG A 333 -25.03 8.27 -9.14
CA ARG A 333 -24.00 8.81 -8.20
C ARG A 333 -24.59 9.35 -6.88
N ASP A 334 -25.87 9.11 -6.62
CA ASP A 334 -26.65 9.97 -5.72
C ASP A 334 -26.55 9.66 -4.21
N ASP A 335 -25.90 8.59 -3.76
CA ASP A 335 -25.92 8.24 -2.31
C ASP A 335 -24.86 8.97 -1.46
N CYS A 336 -23.72 9.40 -2.02
CA CYS A 336 -22.72 10.18 -1.27
C CYS A 336 -22.97 11.70 -1.34
N ASP A 337 -23.53 12.19 -2.44
CA ASP A 337 -23.54 13.63 -2.80
C ASP A 337 -24.79 14.36 -2.25
N GLU A 338 -25.87 13.66 -1.93
CA GLU A 338 -27.09 14.27 -1.36
C GLU A 338 -26.88 14.92 0.02
N ARG A 339 -25.79 14.62 0.71
CA ARG A 339 -25.47 15.24 2.02
C ARG A 339 -24.90 16.65 1.91
N ARG A 340 -24.36 17.09 0.77
CA ARG A 340 -23.79 18.44 0.61
C ARG A 340 -24.84 19.56 0.68
N ARG A 341 -26.12 19.24 0.47
CA ARG A 341 -27.23 20.23 0.48
C ARG A 341 -27.87 20.48 1.84
N ARG A 342 -27.43 19.80 2.89
CA ARG A 342 -27.86 20.09 4.27
C ARG A 342 -26.60 20.24 5.11
N ARG A 343 -26.09 21.48 5.24
CA ARG A 343 -25.09 21.83 6.26
C ARG A 343 -25.59 21.28 7.60
N GLY A 344 -24.99 20.17 7.99
CA GLY A 344 -25.45 19.27 9.04
C GLY A 344 -24.44 18.15 9.27
N CYS A 345 -23.16 18.49 9.15
CA CYS A 345 -22.39 18.57 10.37
C CYS A 345 -22.89 19.84 11.10
#